data_AF-A0A5D3YF53-F1
#
_entry.id   AF-A0A5D3YF53-F1
#
_cell.length_a   1.000
_cell.length_b   1.000
_cell.length_c   1.000
_cell.angle_alpha   90.00
_cell.angle_beta   90.00
_cell.angle_gamma   90.00
#
_symmetry.space_group_name_H-M   'P 1'
#
loop_
_entity.id
_entity.type
_entity.pdbx_description
1 polymer ?
#
loop_
_entity_poly.entity_id
_entity_poly.type
_entity_poly.pdbx_seq_one_letter_code
_entity_poly.pdbx_strand_id
1 'polypeptide(L)'
;MKIQTFAYISALSVDGQELPIADQQTIELEFSAIDTGGGFKDPILDFSIPLDDMELHSSNPQQISLELRNPKDKDHSVSFSCQGDIAVSDQQMNARLKEEQLSRELIGFVLKLLR
;
A
#
# COMPACT_ATOMS: atom_id res chain seq x y z
N MET A 1 6.76 10.60 -13.87
CA MET A 1 7.05 9.17 -13.74
C MET A 1 5.79 8.47 -13.26
N LYS A 2 5.47 7.29 -13.81
CA LYS A 2 4.39 6.42 -13.33
C LYS A 2 4.91 4.98 -13.31
N ILE A 3 4.66 4.27 -12.21
CA ILE A 3 5.16 2.94 -11.93
C ILE A 3 3.98 2.11 -11.43
N GLN A 4 3.89 0.86 -11.88
CA GLN A 4 2.99 -0.15 -11.33
C GLN A 4 3.82 -1.36 -10.90
N THR A 5 3.57 -1.85 -9.69
CA THR A 5 4.26 -2.99 -9.09
C THR A 5 3.35 -3.67 -8.07
N PHE A 6 3.81 -4.75 -7.45
CA PHE A 6 3.12 -5.37 -6.32
C PHE A 6 4.09 -5.67 -5.18
N ALA A 7 3.53 -5.91 -3.99
CA ALA A 7 4.24 -6.42 -2.83
C ALA A 7 3.40 -7.50 -2.13
N TYR A 8 4.01 -8.23 -1.20
CA TYR A 8 3.26 -9.12 -0.30
C TYR A 8 2.83 -8.35 0.95
N ILE A 9 1.61 -8.56 1.39
CA ILE A 9 1.12 -8.09 2.67
C ILE A 9 1.60 -9.10 3.74
N SER A 10 2.28 -8.61 4.77
CA SER A 10 2.74 -9.39 5.93
C SER A 10 1.91 -9.12 7.18
N ALA A 11 1.27 -7.94 7.24
CA ALA A 11 0.24 -7.63 8.23
C ALA A 11 -0.75 -6.62 7.64
N LEU A 12 -2.04 -6.78 7.98
CA LEU A 12 -3.10 -5.83 7.67
C LEU A 12 -3.95 -5.59 8.91
N SER A 13 -4.12 -4.31 9.27
CA SER A 13 -5.08 -3.87 10.27
C SER A 13 -6.02 -2.84 9.66
N VAL A 14 -7.31 -2.97 9.92
CA VAL A 14 -8.36 -2.05 9.46
C VAL A 14 -9.14 -1.57 10.68
N ASP A 15 -9.23 -0.25 10.85
CA ASP A 15 -9.85 0.41 12.02
C ASP A 15 -9.36 -0.14 13.38
N GLY A 16 -8.10 -0.57 13.44
CA GLY A 16 -7.47 -1.14 14.63
C GLY A 16 -7.71 -2.64 14.83
N GLN A 17 -8.47 -3.29 13.96
CA GLN A 17 -8.65 -4.74 13.96
C GLN A 17 -7.67 -5.40 12.99
N GLU A 18 -6.85 -6.33 13.49
CA GLU A 18 -6.00 -7.16 12.62
C GLU A 18 -6.87 -8.14 11.82
N LEU A 19 -6.62 -8.21 10.52
CA LEU A 19 -7.29 -9.14 9.62
C LEU A 19 -6.37 -10.30 9.28
N PRO A 20 -6.86 -11.55 9.31
CA PRO A 20 -6.09 -12.70 8.86
C PRO A 20 -5.81 -12.57 7.37
N ILE A 21 -4.55 -12.72 6.97
CA ILE A 21 -4.10 -12.68 5.57
C ILE A 21 -3.57 -14.05 5.15
N ALA A 22 -3.79 -14.42 3.89
CA ALA A 22 -3.19 -15.62 3.31
C ALA A 22 -1.66 -15.45 3.13
N ASP A 23 -0.92 -16.56 3.10
CA ASP A 23 0.56 -16.61 3.08
C ASP A 23 1.21 -15.96 1.82
N GLN A 24 0.38 -15.49 0.87
CA GLN A 24 0.79 -14.78 -0.34
C GLN A 24 -0.18 -13.66 -0.75
N GLN A 25 -0.92 -13.09 0.20
CA GLN A 25 -1.79 -11.95 -0.09
C GLN A 25 -0.97 -10.82 -0.71
N THR A 26 -1.36 -10.35 -1.88
CA THR A 26 -0.69 -9.26 -2.59
C THR A 26 -1.41 -7.93 -2.43
N ILE A 27 -0.66 -6.87 -2.63
CA ILE A 27 -1.15 -5.51 -2.83
C ILE A 27 -0.62 -4.99 -4.17
N GLU A 28 -1.49 -4.41 -4.97
CA GLU A 28 -1.11 -3.67 -6.16
C GLU A 28 -0.75 -2.23 -5.76
N LEU A 29 0.36 -1.72 -6.30
CA LEU A 29 0.91 -0.42 -5.97
C LEU A 29 1.13 0.37 -7.27
N GLU A 30 0.54 1.56 -7.35
CA GLU A 30 0.77 2.52 -8.42
C GLU A 30 1.40 3.79 -7.84
N PHE A 31 2.66 4.03 -8.17
CA PHE A 31 3.37 5.23 -7.76
C PHE A 31 3.47 6.22 -8.92
N SER A 32 3.11 7.47 -8.68
CA SER A 32 3.26 8.56 -9.64
C SER A 32 3.88 9.79 -8.98
N ALA A 33 4.72 10.49 -9.73
CA ALA A 33 5.36 11.72 -9.28
C ALA A 33 5.91 12.51 -10.49
N ILE A 34 6.16 13.80 -10.30
CA ILE A 34 6.96 14.61 -11.23
C ILE A 34 8.44 14.41 -10.88
N ASP A 35 9.18 13.78 -11.79
CA ASP A 35 10.64 13.65 -11.66
C ASP A 35 11.31 14.95 -12.11
N THR A 36 12.05 15.57 -11.22
CA THR A 36 12.74 16.85 -11.47
C THR A 36 14.25 16.69 -11.63
N GLY A 37 14.79 15.47 -11.60
CA GLY A 37 16.23 15.19 -11.61
C GLY A 37 16.94 15.46 -10.28
N GLY A 38 16.32 16.19 -9.34
CA GLY A 38 16.78 16.40 -7.96
C GLY A 38 15.91 15.71 -6.90
N GLY A 39 14.84 15.04 -7.32
CA GLY A 39 13.86 14.39 -6.46
C GLY A 39 12.47 14.31 -7.11
N PHE A 40 11.51 13.78 -6.34
CA PHE A 40 10.11 13.66 -6.72
C PHE A 40 9.32 14.86 -6.19
N LYS A 41 8.51 15.48 -7.05
CA LYS A 41 7.47 16.44 -6.67
C LYS A 41 6.10 15.80 -6.82
N ASP A 42 5.18 16.20 -5.94
CA ASP A 42 3.79 15.72 -5.91
C ASP A 42 3.69 14.18 -5.95
N PRO A 43 4.41 13.45 -5.07
CA PRO A 43 4.34 11.99 -5.07
C PRO A 43 2.95 11.52 -4.62
N ILE A 44 2.42 10.53 -5.34
CA ILE A 44 1.15 9.87 -5.06
C ILE A 44 1.39 8.36 -5.11
N LEU A 45 0.84 7.64 -4.14
CA LEU A 45 0.76 6.19 -4.15
C LEU A 45 -0.70 5.78 -4.08
N ASP A 46 -1.19 5.20 -5.16
CA ASP A 46 -2.46 4.48 -5.17
C ASP A 46 -2.19 3.01 -4.87
N PHE A 47 -3.05 2.37 -4.09
CA PHE A 47 -2.93 0.94 -3.84
C PHE A 47 -4.29 0.24 -3.83
N SER A 48 -4.27 -1.04 -4.20
CA SER A 48 -5.44 -1.91 -4.23
C SER A 48 -5.14 -3.25 -3.57
N ILE A 49 -6.04 -3.69 -2.71
CA ILE A 49 -5.95 -4.96 -1.98
C ILE A 49 -7.18 -5.79 -2.35
N PRO A 50 -6.99 -6.96 -2.99
CA PRO A 50 -8.05 -7.95 -3.16
C PRO A 50 -8.49 -8.49 -1.80
N LEU A 51 -9.80 -8.57 -1.57
CA LEU A 51 -10.45 -8.98 -0.33
C LEU A 51 -11.06 -10.38 -0.42
N ASP A 52 -10.68 -11.18 -1.44
CA ASP A 52 -11.36 -12.42 -1.85
C ASP A 52 -11.65 -13.38 -0.67
N ASP A 53 -10.80 -13.40 0.35
CA ASP A 53 -10.93 -14.23 1.56
C ASP A 53 -10.96 -13.42 2.88
N MET A 54 -11.11 -12.09 2.82
CA MET A 54 -11.04 -11.20 3.98
C MET A 54 -12.42 -10.71 4.41
N GLU A 55 -12.86 -11.08 5.62
CA GLU A 55 -14.07 -10.52 6.22
C GLU A 55 -13.79 -9.13 6.79
N LEU A 56 -14.15 -8.09 6.04
CA LEU A 56 -14.19 -6.72 6.54
C LEU A 56 -15.47 -6.50 7.34
N HIS A 57 -15.32 -6.16 8.63
CA HIS A 57 -16.46 -5.79 9.47
C HIS A 57 -16.91 -4.33 9.26
N SER A 58 -16.08 -3.51 8.60
CA SER A 58 -16.36 -2.10 8.32
C SER A 58 -16.56 -1.91 6.82
N SER A 59 -17.74 -1.42 6.41
CA SER A 59 -18.02 -1.09 5.02
C SER A 59 -17.36 0.22 4.57
N ASN A 60 -16.94 1.06 5.53
CA ASN A 60 -16.30 2.37 5.30
C ASN A 60 -15.09 2.52 6.25
N PRO A 61 -14.01 1.76 6.01
CA PRO A 61 -12.81 1.86 6.83
C PRO A 61 -12.26 3.29 6.85
N GLN A 62 -11.89 3.77 8.03
CA GLN A 62 -11.31 5.10 8.24
C GLN A 62 -9.79 5.05 8.30
N GLN A 63 -9.24 3.91 8.73
CA GLN A 63 -7.81 3.71 8.85
C GLN A 63 -7.41 2.31 8.39
N ILE A 64 -6.32 2.24 7.63
CA ILE A 64 -5.62 1.00 7.28
C ILE A 64 -4.19 1.13 7.79
N SER A 65 -3.66 0.05 8.37
CA SER A 65 -2.22 -0.11 8.61
C SER A 65 -1.72 -1.36 7.93
N LEU A 66 -0.60 -1.25 7.22
CA LEU A 66 -0.03 -2.29 6.38
C LEU A 66 1.43 -2.51 6.76
N GLU A 67 1.84 -3.78 6.76
CA GLU A 67 3.24 -4.16 6.61
C GLU A 67 3.40 -4.87 5.28
N LEU A 68 4.27 -4.34 4.42
CA LEU A 68 4.56 -4.89 3.11
C LEU A 68 5.95 -5.51 3.09
N ARG A 69 6.12 -6.57 2.31
CA ARG A 69 7.38 -7.26 2.07
C ARG A 69 7.68 -7.35 0.58
N ASN A 70 8.94 -7.12 0.22
CA ASN A 70 9.39 -7.24 -1.16
C ASN A 70 9.31 -8.71 -1.63
N PRO A 71 8.67 -9.01 -2.78
CA PRO A 71 8.56 -10.38 -3.30
C PRO A 71 9.91 -11.05 -3.63
N LYS A 72 10.94 -10.26 -3.94
CA LYS A 72 12.28 -10.73 -4.32
C LYS A 72 13.27 -10.74 -3.14
N ASP A 73 12.97 -10.05 -2.06
CA ASP A 73 13.86 -9.87 -0.91
C ASP A 73 13.04 -9.86 0.39
N LYS A 74 13.05 -10.99 1.10
CA LYS A 74 12.19 -11.19 2.28
C LYS A 74 12.60 -10.33 3.48
N ASP A 75 13.85 -9.87 3.53
CA ASP A 75 14.37 -9.05 4.62
C ASP A 75 14.03 -7.57 4.43
N HIS A 76 13.48 -7.21 3.27
CA HIS A 76 13.07 -5.84 2.98
C HIS A 76 11.56 -5.69 3.12
N SER A 77 11.16 -5.05 4.22
CA SER A 77 9.78 -4.69 4.51
C SER A 77 9.62 -3.18 4.73
N VAL A 78 8.38 -2.71 4.72
CA VAL A 78 8.00 -1.36 5.14
C VAL A 78 6.63 -1.41 5.80
N SER A 79 6.44 -0.56 6.81
CA SER A 79 5.14 -0.36 7.43
C SER A 79 4.63 1.06 7.18
N PHE A 80 3.34 1.20 6.90
CA PHE A 80 2.70 2.51 6.81
C PHE A 80 1.23 2.43 7.18
N SER A 81 0.64 3.58 7.49
CA SER A 81 -0.79 3.71 7.74
C SER A 81 -1.39 4.74 6.79
N CYS A 82 -2.61 4.46 6.35
CA CYS A 82 -3.45 5.37 5.60
C CYS A 82 -4.65 5.75 6.47
N GLN A 83 -5.00 7.03 6.50
CA GLN A 83 -6.23 7.53 7.07
C GLN A 83 -6.98 8.33 6.01
N GLY A 84 -8.31 8.19 5.94
CA GLY A 84 -9.14 8.98 5.02
C GLY A 84 -9.55 8.20 3.77
N ASP A 85 -9.16 8.68 2.58
CA ASP A 85 -9.60 8.28 1.21
C ASP A 85 -9.45 6.75 0.93
N ILE A 86 -10.26 5.94 1.60
CA ILE A 86 -10.33 4.49 1.48
C ILE A 86 -11.71 4.14 0.91
N ALA A 87 -11.71 3.47 -0.23
CA ALA A 87 -12.91 2.99 -0.89
C ALA A 87 -12.92 1.47 -0.89
N VAL A 88 -14.04 0.88 -0.48
CA VAL A 88 -14.27 -0.56 -0.59
C VAL A 88 -15.34 -0.79 -1.65
N SER A 89 -15.00 -1.53 -2.71
CA SER A 89 -15.89 -1.83 -3.83
C SER A 89 -15.47 -3.14 -4.49
N ASP A 90 -16.43 -3.95 -4.92
CA ASP A 90 -16.18 -5.16 -5.74
C ASP A 90 -15.06 -6.06 -5.19
N GLN A 91 -15.11 -6.38 -3.88
CA GLN A 91 -14.10 -7.20 -3.19
C GLN A 91 -12.69 -6.62 -3.26
N GLN A 92 -12.55 -5.30 -3.43
CA GLN A 92 -11.29 -4.61 -3.37
C GLN A 92 -11.34 -3.43 -2.41
N MET A 93 -10.24 -3.23 -1.71
CA MET A 93 -9.99 -2.05 -0.90
C MET A 93 -8.94 -1.20 -1.59
N ASN A 94 -9.34 0.02 -1.96
CA ASN A 94 -8.52 0.98 -2.68
C ASN A 94 -8.23 2.17 -1.76
N ALA A 95 -6.98 2.62 -1.74
CA ALA A 95 -6.65 3.87 -1.06
C ALA A 95 -5.55 4.64 -1.76
N ARG A 96 -5.48 5.94 -1.43
CA ARG A 96 -4.53 6.89 -1.97
C ARG A 96 -3.75 7.56 -0.86
N LEU A 97 -2.43 7.61 -1.02
CA LEU A 97 -1.52 8.42 -0.21
C LEU A 97 -0.98 9.58 -1.05
N LYS A 98 -1.01 10.78 -0.48
CA LYS A 98 -0.41 11.99 -1.05
C LYS A 98 0.86 12.38 -0.30
N GLU A 99 1.55 13.40 -0.78
CA GLU A 99 2.88 13.82 -0.32
C GLU A 99 3.06 13.81 1.20
N GLU A 100 2.13 14.41 1.94
CA GLU A 100 2.17 14.50 3.40
C GLU A 100 2.05 13.14 4.12
N GLN A 101 1.54 12.11 3.44
CA GLN A 101 1.37 10.75 3.97
C GLN A 101 2.47 9.79 3.48
N LEU A 102 3.32 10.21 2.53
CA LEU A 102 4.37 9.37 1.95
C LEU A 102 5.71 9.59 2.65
N SER A 103 6.14 8.58 3.41
CA SER A 103 7.47 8.58 4.00
C SER A 103 8.56 8.31 2.94
N ARG A 104 9.78 8.82 3.19
CA ARG A 104 10.95 8.51 2.35
C ARG A 104 11.23 7.01 2.29
N GLU A 105 10.95 6.30 3.38
CA GLU A 105 11.11 4.85 3.48
C GLU A 105 10.14 4.12 2.54
N LEU A 106 8.86 4.52 2.53
CA LEU A 106 7.86 3.95 1.64
C LEU A 106 8.19 4.20 0.17
N ILE A 107 8.59 5.43 -0.19
CA ILE A 107 9.06 5.74 -1.55
C ILE A 107 10.27 4.88 -1.90
N GLY A 108 11.25 4.78 -1.00
CA GLY A 108 12.44 3.95 -1.19
C GLY A 108 12.11 2.47 -1.39
N PHE A 109 11.15 1.95 -0.61
CA PHE A 109 10.65 0.59 -0.74
C PHE A 109 10.05 0.36 -2.14
N VAL A 110 9.12 1.21 -2.57
CA VAL A 110 8.48 1.10 -3.89
C VAL A 110 9.51 1.14 -5.03
N LEU A 111 10.49 2.03 -4.97
CA LEU A 111 11.55 2.09 -5.97
C LEU A 111 12.44 0.85 -6.00
N LYS A 112 12.63 0.17 -4.86
CA LYS A 112 13.37 -1.11 -4.83
C LYS A 112 12.56 -2.27 -5.41
N LEU A 113 11.22 -2.23 -5.41
CA LEU A 113 10.42 -3.28 -6.05
C LEU A 113 10.66 -3.39 -7.57
N LEU A 114 11.14 -2.30 -8.18
CA LEU A 114 11.45 -2.23 -9.61
C LEU A 114 12.81 -2.82 -10.00
N ARG A 115 13.68 -3.05 -9.02
CA ARG A 115 15.00 -3.63 -9.23
C ARG A 115 14.90 -5.14 -9.14
#